data_AF-A0AAU9RST4-F1
#
_entry.id   AF-A0AAU9RST4-F1
#
_cell.length_a   1.000
_cell.length_b   1.000
_cell.length_c   1.000
_cell.angle_alpha   90.00
_cell.angle_beta   90.00
_cell.angle_gamma   90.00
#
_symmetry.space_group_name_H-M   'P 1'
#
loop_
_entity.id
_entity.type
_entity.pdbx_description
1 polymer ?
#
loop_
_entity_poly.entity_id
_entity_poly.type
_entity_poly.pdbx_seq_one_letter_code
_entity_poly.pdbx_strand_id
1 'polypeptide(L)'
;MDEIREAARAYCDNFSDEQKQRASQFFQLLDADGDGRVSTREFLDFLLKEERIAPDLVPQLFQKLDANGDGVLDFWECMTLYYMTRAGRLVFCNGCGSYLDGIRFACVPCFGSNVNGRGRELDPPPGLKLILSSVRC
;
A
#
# COMPACT_ATOMS: atom_id res chain seq x y z
N MET A 1 -11.36 1.01 2.60
CA MET A 1 -10.48 -0.18 2.77
C MET A 1 -11.15 -1.49 2.38
N ASP A 2 -12.44 -1.74 2.68
CA ASP A 2 -13.04 -3.06 2.39
C ASP A 2 -13.07 -3.39 0.90
N GLU A 3 -13.38 -2.43 0.03
CA GLU A 3 -13.27 -2.56 -1.43
C GLU A 3 -11.84 -2.90 -1.90
N ILE A 4 -10.81 -2.40 -1.20
CA ILE A 4 -9.40 -2.69 -1.49
C ILE A 4 -9.06 -4.12 -1.10
N ARG A 5 -9.56 -4.59 0.06
CA ARG A 5 -9.35 -5.96 0.55
C ARG A 5 -10.03 -6.97 -0.37
N GLU A 6 -11.25 -6.69 -0.81
CA GLU A 6 -11.97 -7.54 -1.76
C GLU A 6 -11.24 -7.60 -3.10
N ALA A 7 -10.80 -6.46 -3.63
CA ALA A 7 -9.98 -6.41 -4.85
C ALA A 7 -8.65 -7.15 -4.69
N ALA A 8 -8.00 -7.07 -3.52
CA ALA A 8 -6.77 -7.79 -3.22
C ALA A 8 -7.01 -9.31 -3.21
N ARG A 9 -8.11 -9.78 -2.61
CA ARG A 9 -8.48 -11.21 -2.66
C ARG A 9 -8.69 -11.69 -4.09
N ALA A 10 -9.52 -10.98 -4.86
CA ALA A 10 -9.75 -11.33 -6.26
C ALA A 10 -8.46 -11.30 -7.10
N TYR A 11 -7.57 -10.35 -6.82
CA TYR A 11 -6.25 -10.26 -7.46
C TYR A 11 -5.38 -11.47 -7.12
N CYS A 12 -5.34 -11.88 -5.85
CA CYS A 12 -4.56 -13.02 -5.36
C CYS A 12 -5.13 -14.38 -5.78
N ASP A 13 -6.46 -14.53 -5.85
CA ASP A 13 -7.14 -15.76 -6.25
C ASP A 13 -6.81 -16.11 -7.72
N ASN A 14 -6.61 -15.09 -8.55
CA ASN A 14 -6.23 -15.26 -9.96
C ASN A 14 -4.71 -15.36 -10.19
N PHE A 15 -3.91 -15.58 -9.14
CA PHE A 15 -2.46 -15.73 -9.31
C PHE A 15 -2.08 -17.04 -10.01
N SER A 16 -1.14 -16.93 -10.95
CA SER A 16 -0.34 -18.07 -11.39
C SER A 16 0.56 -18.58 -10.25
N ASP A 17 1.06 -19.81 -10.37
CA ASP A 17 1.94 -20.40 -9.35
C ASP A 17 3.20 -19.53 -9.11
N GLU A 18 3.76 -18.94 -10.17
CA GLU A 18 4.87 -17.98 -10.04
C GLU A 18 4.48 -16.73 -9.25
N GLN A 19 3.27 -16.21 -9.45
CA GLN A 19 2.78 -15.03 -8.72
C GLN A 19 2.53 -15.34 -7.25
N LYS A 20 1.98 -16.53 -6.94
CA LYS A 20 1.83 -17.03 -5.57
C LYS A 20 3.19 -17.17 -4.90
N GLN A 21 4.18 -17.71 -5.61
CA GLN A 21 5.54 -17.85 -5.07
C GLN A 21 6.16 -16.48 -4.78
N ARG A 22 6.01 -15.48 -5.66
CA ARG A 22 6.49 -14.11 -5.41
C ARG A 22 5.76 -13.45 -4.24
N ALA A 23 4.47 -13.68 -4.08
CA ALA A 23 3.69 -13.17 -2.96
C ALA A 23 4.12 -13.81 -1.64
N SER A 24 4.37 -15.13 -1.64
CA SER A 24 4.90 -15.85 -0.48
C SER A 24 6.31 -15.38 -0.11
N GLN A 25 7.19 -15.15 -1.09
CA GLN A 25 8.53 -14.61 -0.85
C GLN A 25 8.46 -13.19 -0.27
N PHE A 26 7.52 -12.38 -0.75
CA PHE A 26 7.29 -11.05 -0.20
C PHE A 26 6.82 -11.10 1.25
N PHE A 27 5.91 -12.02 1.59
CA PHE A 27 5.47 -12.25 2.96
C PHE A 27 6.64 -12.68 3.87
N GLN A 28 7.45 -13.65 3.44
CA GLN A 28 8.65 -14.08 4.17
C GLN A 28 9.73 -13.00 4.31
N LEU A 29 9.71 -11.97 3.46
CA LEU A 29 10.60 -10.82 3.55
C LEU A 29 10.15 -9.80 4.60
N LEU A 30 8.84 -9.78 4.87
CA LEU A 30 8.22 -8.95 5.91
C LEU A 30 8.27 -9.64 7.27
N ASP A 31 7.88 -10.91 7.33
CA ASP A 31 7.89 -11.76 8.51
C ASP A 31 9.32 -12.26 8.78
N ALA A 32 10.07 -11.51 9.58
CA ALA A 32 11.50 -11.74 9.78
C ALA A 32 11.76 -12.81 10.84
N ASP A 33 10.87 -12.94 11.82
CA ASP A 33 10.96 -13.96 12.87
C ASP A 33 10.26 -15.28 12.50
N GLY A 34 9.43 -15.29 11.45
CA GLY A 34 8.79 -16.46 10.88
C GLY A 34 7.59 -16.96 11.70
N ASP A 35 6.96 -16.08 12.49
CA ASP A 35 5.81 -16.43 13.33
C ASP A 35 4.48 -16.54 12.53
N GLY A 36 4.52 -16.22 11.24
CA GLY A 36 3.38 -16.25 10.32
C GLY A 36 2.50 -14.99 10.40
N ARG A 37 2.98 -13.95 11.07
CA ARG A 37 2.37 -12.63 11.19
C ARG A 37 3.46 -11.58 10.99
N VAL A 38 3.06 -10.32 10.79
CA VAL A 38 4.02 -9.23 10.64
C VAL A 38 3.74 -8.20 11.71
N SER A 39 4.68 -8.03 12.64
CA SER A 39 4.59 -7.01 13.67
C SER A 39 4.76 -5.61 13.09
N THR A 40 4.25 -4.59 13.80
CA THR A 40 4.44 -3.19 13.40
C THR A 40 5.91 -2.82 13.21
N ARG A 41 6.80 -3.42 14.01
CA ARG A 41 8.24 -3.19 13.94
C ARG A 41 8.83 -3.74 12.65
N GLU A 42 8.52 -4.98 12.31
CA GLU A 42 8.99 -5.62 11.07
C GLU A 42 8.46 -4.90 9.84
N PHE A 43 7.20 -4.47 9.88
CA PHE A 43 6.61 -3.65 8.83
C PHE A 43 7.32 -2.30 8.65
N LEU A 44 7.63 -1.61 9.74
CA LEU A 44 8.41 -0.37 9.73
C LEU A 44 9.80 -0.60 9.14
N ASP A 45 10.53 -1.59 9.63
CA ASP A 45 11.88 -1.90 9.19
C ASP A 45 11.92 -2.22 7.69
N PHE A 46 10.93 -2.98 7.19
CA PHE A 46 10.79 -3.27 5.76
C PHE A 46 10.53 -2.03 4.91
N LEU A 47 9.56 -1.19 5.31
CA LEU A 47 9.19 0.00 4.53
C LEU A 47 10.29 1.07 4.52
N LEU A 48 11.01 1.22 5.63
CA LEU A 48 12.17 2.10 5.73
C LEU A 48 13.29 1.61 4.81
N LYS A 49 13.56 0.30 4.80
CA LYS A 49 14.60 -0.30 3.94
C LYS A 49 14.31 -0.16 2.45
N GLU A 50 13.04 -0.24 2.07
CA GLU A 50 12.62 -0.10 0.67
C GLU A 50 12.52 1.37 0.22
N GLU A 51 12.71 2.35 1.12
CA GLU A 51 12.55 3.79 0.88
C GLU A 51 11.21 4.15 0.19
N ARG A 52 10.18 3.32 0.39
CA ARG A 52 8.92 3.41 -0.35
C ARG A 52 7.96 4.45 0.23
N ILE A 53 8.07 4.71 1.53
CA ILE A 53 7.10 5.50 2.29
C ILE A 53 7.85 6.33 3.32
N ALA A 54 7.40 7.57 3.54
CA ALA A 54 7.91 8.40 4.63
C ALA A 54 7.60 7.75 5.99
N PRO A 55 8.56 7.75 6.95
CA PRO A 55 8.38 7.13 8.27
C PRO A 55 7.08 7.55 8.98
N ASP A 56 6.70 8.83 8.85
CA ASP A 56 5.52 9.42 9.51
C ASP A 56 4.18 8.89 8.98
N LEU A 57 4.17 8.31 7.78
CA LEU A 57 2.97 7.74 7.16
C LEU A 57 2.81 6.25 7.46
N VAL A 58 3.86 5.58 7.95
CA VAL A 58 3.85 4.14 8.23
C VAL A 58 2.82 3.76 9.30
N PRO A 59 2.69 4.48 10.44
CA PRO A 59 1.69 4.14 11.46
C PRO A 59 0.26 4.25 10.92
N GLN A 60 -0.01 5.27 10.10
CA GLN A 60 -1.33 5.47 9.49
C GLN A 60 -1.66 4.35 8.49
N LEU A 61 -0.67 3.91 7.71
CA LEU A 61 -0.84 2.79 6.78
C LEU A 61 -1.04 1.47 7.53
N PHE A 62 -0.25 1.21 8.58
CA PHE A 62 -0.36 0.00 9.39
C PHE A 62 -1.78 -0.14 9.96
N GLN A 63 -2.28 0.91 10.62
CA GLN A 63 -3.62 0.92 11.19
C GLN A 63 -4.73 0.73 10.14
N LYS A 64 -4.48 1.11 8.89
CA LYS A 64 -5.44 0.91 7.80
C LYS A 64 -5.41 -0.52 7.26
N LEU A 65 -4.27 -1.19 7.33
CA LEU A 65 -4.10 -2.58 6.91
C LEU A 65 -4.65 -3.53 7.96
N ASP A 66 -4.24 -3.34 9.22
CA ASP A 66 -4.70 -4.05 10.42
C ASP A 66 -6.22 -3.87 10.58
N ALA A 67 -6.97 -4.84 10.05
CA ALA A 67 -8.42 -4.81 9.97
C ALA A 67 -9.07 -5.32 11.25
N ASN A 68 -8.44 -6.31 11.87
CA ASN A 68 -8.92 -6.93 13.09
C ASN A 68 -8.50 -6.15 14.36
N GLY A 69 -7.53 -5.24 14.24
CA GLY A 69 -7.02 -4.42 15.33
C GLY A 69 -6.20 -5.21 16.35
N ASP A 70 -5.61 -6.35 15.95
CA ASP A 70 -4.80 -7.19 16.84
C ASP A 70 -3.35 -6.69 16.97
N GLY A 71 -2.99 -5.63 16.24
CA GLY A 71 -1.67 -5.00 16.29
C GLY A 71 -0.60 -5.73 15.49
N VAL A 72 -0.98 -6.73 14.69
CA VAL A 72 -0.13 -7.48 13.77
C VAL A 72 -0.83 -7.60 12.42
N LEU A 73 -0.08 -7.89 11.35
CA LEU A 73 -0.69 -8.13 10.03
C LEU A 73 -0.69 -9.62 9.75
N ASP A 74 -1.87 -10.16 9.48
CA ASP A 74 -2.02 -11.52 8.99
C ASP A 74 -1.65 -11.64 7.50
N PHE A 75 -1.66 -12.87 6.98
CA PHE A 75 -1.33 -13.15 5.60
C PHE A 75 -2.19 -12.35 4.60
N TRP A 76 -3.51 -12.24 4.82
CA TRP A 76 -4.43 -11.56 3.91
C TRP A 76 -4.31 -10.03 4.01
N GLU A 77 -3.99 -9.51 5.18
CA GLU A 77 -3.67 -8.09 5.39
C GLU A 77 -2.35 -7.73 4.68
N CYS A 78 -1.35 -8.61 4.75
CA CYS A 78 -0.12 -8.48 3.97
C CYS A 78 -0.36 -8.61 2.46
N MET A 79 -1.29 -9.47 2.02
CA MET A 79 -1.67 -9.55 0.61
C MET A 79 -2.37 -8.28 0.13
N THR A 80 -3.12 -7.62 1.03
CA THR A 80 -3.71 -6.31 0.75
C THR A 80 -2.61 -5.26 0.51
N LEU A 81 -1.57 -5.24 1.35
CA LEU A 81 -0.38 -4.41 1.13
C LEU A 81 0.31 -4.74 -0.20
N TYR A 82 0.50 -6.03 -0.50
CA TYR A 82 1.14 -6.47 -1.73
C TYR A 82 0.38 -6.01 -2.97
N TYR A 83 -0.96 -6.15 -2.96
CA TYR A 83 -1.85 -5.61 -3.98
C TYR A 83 -1.72 -4.10 -4.08
N MET A 84 -1.80 -3.37 -2.96
CA MET A 84 -1.70 -1.91 -2.95
C MET A 84 -0.36 -1.43 -3.54
N THR A 85 0.72 -2.13 -3.22
CA THR A 85 2.07 -1.79 -3.67
C THR A 85 2.28 -2.13 -5.14
N ARG A 86 1.78 -3.28 -5.62
CA ARG A 86 1.95 -3.70 -7.02
C ARG A 86 0.94 -3.08 -7.99
N ALA A 87 -0.28 -2.83 -7.54
CA ALA A 87 -1.30 -2.16 -8.33
C ALA A 87 -1.16 -0.63 -8.33
N GLY A 88 -0.20 -0.07 -7.57
CA GLY A 88 0.01 1.38 -7.51
C GLY A 88 -1.09 2.13 -6.77
N ARG A 89 -1.76 1.48 -5.81
CA ARG A 89 -2.87 2.04 -5.03
C ARG A 89 -2.44 2.74 -3.74
N LEU A 90 -1.13 2.83 -3.52
CA LEU A 90 -0.54 3.53 -2.38
C LEU A 90 -0.44 5.05 -2.68
N VAL A 91 -1.60 5.71 -2.76
CA VAL A 91 -1.72 7.12 -3.14
C VAL A 91 -2.05 7.97 -1.92
N PHE A 92 -1.25 9.01 -1.68
CA PHE A 92 -1.50 10.00 -0.63
C PHE A 92 -1.89 11.34 -1.24
N CYS A 93 -2.72 12.09 -0.53
CA CYS A 93 -3.07 13.44 -0.94
C CYS A 93 -1.87 14.39 -0.74
N ASN A 94 -1.45 15.09 -1.79
CA ASN A 94 -0.41 16.11 -1.70
C ASN A 94 -0.81 17.38 -0.91
N GLY A 95 -2.10 17.55 -0.60
CA GLY A 95 -2.63 18.70 0.14
C GLY A 95 -2.63 18.46 1.65
N CYS A 96 -3.37 17.45 2.11
CA CYS A 96 -3.52 17.14 3.53
C CYS A 96 -2.70 15.94 4.01
N GLY A 97 -1.99 15.24 3.13
CA GLY A 97 -1.20 14.05 3.48
C GLY A 97 -2.02 12.79 3.73
N SER A 98 -3.35 12.84 3.66
CA SER A 98 -4.19 11.67 3.96
C SER A 98 -4.05 10.58 2.91
N TYR A 99 -4.00 9.32 3.35
CA TYR A 99 -4.08 8.15 2.47
C TYR A 99 -5.46 8.06 1.80
N LEU A 100 -5.48 7.83 0.48
CA LEU A 100 -6.72 7.68 -0.29
C LEU A 100 -7.16 6.20 -0.26
N ASP A 101 -8.05 5.87 0.67
CA ASP A 101 -8.46 4.49 1.00
C ASP A 101 -9.69 3.98 0.22
N GLY A 102 -10.09 4.69 -0.84
CA GLY A 102 -11.24 4.38 -1.70
C GLY A 102 -10.88 4.05 -3.15
N ILE A 103 -11.88 3.92 -4.02
CA ILE A 103 -11.69 3.77 -5.48
C ILE A 103 -11.38 5.12 -6.17
N ARG A 104 -11.65 6.24 -5.49
CA ARG A 104 -11.41 7.59 -6.04
C ARG A 104 -9.98 8.06 -5.77
N PHE A 105 -9.32 8.57 -6.81
CA PHE A 105 -8.02 9.25 -6.72
C PHE A 105 -8.13 10.72 -6.24
N ALA A 106 -9.32 11.15 -5.85
CA ALA A 106 -9.59 12.49 -5.33
C ALA A 106 -9.70 12.49 -3.81
N CYS A 107 -8.97 13.39 -3.16
CA CYS A 107 -9.11 13.63 -1.73
C CYS A 107 -10.37 14.44 -1.46
N VAL A 108 -11.45 13.78 -1.03
CA VAL A 108 -12.75 14.44 -0.74
C VAL A 108 -12.61 15.63 0.23
N PRO A 109 -11.83 15.55 1.33
CA PRO A 109 -11.58 16.71 2.19
C PRO A 109 -10.95 17.93 1.49
N CYS A 110 -10.00 17.70 0.59
CA CYS A 110 -9.31 18.76 -0.16
C CYS A 110 -10.09 19.20 -1.40
N PHE A 111 -11.03 18.40 -1.91
CA PHE A 111 -11.81 18.76 -3.09
C PHE A 111 -12.82 19.88 -2.78
N GLY A 112 -13.41 19.89 -1.58
CA GLY A 112 -14.36 20.93 -1.16
C GLY A 112 -13.70 22.16 -0.51
N SER A 113 -12.45 22.03 -0.08
CA SER A 113 -11.69 23.10 0.56
C SER A 113 -10.76 23.68 -0.50
N ASN A 114 -10.94 24.93 -0.92
CA ASN A 114 -10.13 25.59 -1.96
C ASN A 114 -8.67 25.86 -1.50
N VAL A 115 -7.97 24.85 -0.98
CA VAL A 115 -6.59 24.90 -0.51
C VAL A 115 -5.66 24.50 -1.65
N ASN A 116 -5.41 25.42 -2.58
CA ASN A 116 -4.32 25.38 -3.58
C ASN A 116 -4.05 24.04 -4.30
N GLY A 117 -5.03 23.15 -4.33
CA GLY A 117 -4.94 21.85 -4.97
C GLY A 117 -5.25 22.06 -6.43
N ARG A 118 -4.23 22.33 -7.24
CA ARG A 118 -4.31 22.02 -8.67
C ARG A 118 -4.65 20.53 -8.75
N GLY A 119 -5.94 20.24 -8.90
CA GLY A 119 -6.45 18.92 -9.21
C GLY A 119 -5.85 18.53 -10.54
N ARG A 120 -4.66 17.92 -10.50
CA ARG A 120 -4.20 17.12 -11.61
C ARG A 120 -5.02 15.86 -11.50
N GLU A 121 -5.94 15.72 -12.44
CA GLU A 121 -6.42 14.43 -12.90
C GLU A 121 -5.19 13.53 -13.00
N LEU A 122 -5.04 12.62 -12.03
CA LEU A 122 -3.97 11.64 -12.05
C LEU A 122 -4.34 10.73 -13.21
N ASP A 123 -3.64 10.91 -14.33
CA ASP A 123 -3.72 10.01 -15.47
C ASP A 123 -3.67 8.56 -14.95
N PRO A 124 -4.47 7.64 -15.53
CA PRO A 124 -4.42 6.24 -15.16
C PRO A 124 -2.97 5.76 -15.25
N PRO A 125 -2.48 4.94 -14.29
CA PRO A 125 -1.09 4.52 -14.30
C PRO A 125 -0.81 3.81 -15.63
N PRO A 126 0.07 4.34 -16.49
CA PRO A 126 0.53 3.59 -17.64
C PRO A 126 1.25 2.37 -17.07
N GLY A 127 0.92 1.19 -17.59
CA GLY A 127 1.34 -0.09 -17.05
C GLY A 127 2.78 -0.12 -16.54
N LEU A 128 2.96 -0.72 -15.35
CA LEU A 128 4.21 -1.32 -14.88
C LEU A 128 5.49 -0.51 -15.18
N LYS A 129 5.85 0.39 -14.28
CA LYS A 129 7.27 0.71 -14.04
C LYS A 129 7.68 0.29 -12.63
N LEU A 130 8.09 -0.96 -12.52
CA LEU A 130 9.21 -1.29 -11.64
C LEU A 130 10.41 -0.41 -12.06
N ILE A 131 11.27 -0.11 -11.10
CA ILE A 131 12.55 0.61 -11.20
C ILE A 131 12.46 2.06 -10.70
N LEU A 132 12.88 2.21 -9.43
CA LEU A 132 13.68 3.33 -8.96
C LEU A 132 14.76 3.65 -10.01
N SER A 133 14.52 4.66 -10.83
CA SER A 133 15.59 5.34 -11.54
C SER A 133 15.21 6.79 -11.70
N SER A 134 15.77 7.59 -10.80
CA SER A 134 16.16 8.99 -10.97
C SER A 134 15.60 9.68 -12.22
N VAL A 135 14.65 10.58 -12.02
CA VAL A 135 14.55 11.75 -12.89
C VAL A 135 14.67 12.97 -12.00
N ARG A 136 15.91 13.48 -11.95
CA ARG A 136 16.20 14.88 -11.70
C ARG A 136 15.45 15.73 -12.72
N CYS A 137 14.86 16.82 -12.22
CA CYS A 137 14.33 18.00 -12.89
C CYS A 137 13.44 17.80 -14.13
#